data_AF-A0A2U3CT37-F1
#
_entry.id   AF-A0A2U3CT37-F1
#
_cell.length_a   1.000
_cell.length_b   1.000
_cell.length_c   1.000
_cell.angle_alpha   90.00
_cell.angle_beta   90.00
_cell.angle_gamma   90.00
#
_symmetry.space_group_name_H-M   'P 1'
#
loop_
_entity.id
_entity.type
_entity.pdbx_description
1 polymer ?
#
loop_
_entity_poly.entity_id
_entity_poly.type
_entity_poly.pdbx_seq_one_letter_code
_entity_poly.pdbx_strand_id
1 'polypeptide(L)'
;MAYWGFDSASTVNSSMISCLADNGAPTSEISFILRYVDNLEGVHNGLTTSEVDYIHSLGISLGLIYGSIPHETLSFQDGVNIANTAAQLATDLEAPTYVTIYADLGTSYDDYITAEFIEGYAYQLTVNTAYHPGFYGNVGTDSAFDNAFATAYNDPTYGSYIANAQLWSAEPEPVGCTSIAAAPGYEPYYPPNTNFGQPQVWQYAESCGCDIDEDQSTIPPGNERWWNA
;
A
#
# COMPACT_ATOMS: atom_id res chain seq x y z
N MET A 1 13.11 -0.81 14.11
CA MET A 1 13.41 0.50 13.48
C MET A 1 12.41 0.67 12.38
N ALA A 2 11.87 1.87 12.21
CA ALA A 2 10.93 2.18 11.13
C ALA A 2 11.56 3.21 10.20
N TYR A 3 11.27 3.05 8.91
CA TYR A 3 11.70 3.91 7.83
C TYR A 3 10.55 4.85 7.50
N TRP A 4 10.82 6.14 7.30
CA TRP A 4 9.80 7.11 6.92
C TRP A 4 9.64 7.12 5.40
N GLY A 5 8.40 7.22 4.94
CA GLY A 5 8.03 7.36 3.54
C GLY A 5 6.70 8.10 3.43
N PHE A 6 6.13 8.09 2.24
CA PHE A 6 4.81 8.67 2.00
C PHE A 6 4.12 7.97 0.83
N ASP A 7 2.82 8.12 0.75
CA ASP A 7 2.04 7.83 -0.44
C ASP A 7 1.41 9.12 -1.01
N SER A 8 1.00 9.06 -2.27
CA SER A 8 0.34 10.19 -2.91
C SER A 8 -0.57 9.73 -4.04
N ALA A 9 -1.74 10.34 -4.15
CA ALA A 9 -2.60 10.26 -5.32
C ALA A 9 -2.05 11.06 -6.52
N SER A 10 -1.15 12.00 -6.29
CA SER A 10 -0.56 12.89 -7.30
C SER A 10 0.76 12.38 -7.86
N THR A 11 1.11 12.84 -9.06
CA THR A 11 2.40 12.54 -9.69
C THR A 11 3.55 13.15 -8.89
N VAL A 12 4.48 12.31 -8.46
CA VAL A 12 5.71 12.70 -7.79
C VAL A 12 6.63 13.39 -8.78
N ASN A 13 6.96 14.65 -8.47
CA ASN A 13 7.81 15.48 -9.31
C ASN A 13 8.70 16.39 -8.45
N SER A 14 9.59 17.14 -9.10
CA SER A 14 10.55 18.00 -8.41
C SER A 14 9.92 19.07 -7.52
N SER A 15 8.70 19.52 -7.82
CA SER A 15 7.99 20.51 -7.00
C SER A 15 7.50 19.88 -5.69
N MET A 16 6.96 18.65 -5.75
CA MET A 16 6.56 17.89 -4.56
C MET A 16 7.77 17.59 -3.67
N ILE A 17 8.85 17.07 -4.24
CA ILE A 17 10.08 16.77 -3.49
C ILE A 17 10.70 18.02 -2.86
N SER A 18 10.68 19.16 -3.57
CA SER A 18 11.16 20.43 -2.99
C SER A 18 10.25 20.92 -1.86
N CYS A 19 8.94 20.80 -2.02
CA CYS A 19 7.96 21.13 -0.99
C CYS A 19 8.20 20.31 0.29
N LEU A 20 8.41 18.99 0.16
CA LEU A 20 8.71 18.11 1.29
C LEU A 20 10.01 18.52 2.00
N ALA A 21 11.07 18.81 1.24
CA ALA A 21 12.33 19.26 1.82
C ALA A 21 12.18 20.57 2.61
N ASP A 22 11.41 21.53 2.09
CA ASP A 22 11.12 22.79 2.77
C ASP A 22 10.27 22.60 4.04
N ASN A 23 9.53 21.50 4.15
CA ASN A 23 8.68 21.15 5.29
C ASN A 23 9.30 20.08 6.23
N GLY A 24 10.62 19.87 6.16
CA GLY A 24 11.34 19.02 7.12
C GLY A 24 11.37 17.53 6.77
N ALA A 25 11.12 17.19 5.50
CA ALA A 25 11.32 15.88 4.92
C ALA A 25 12.36 15.97 3.77
N PRO A 26 13.67 16.15 4.09
CA PRO A 26 14.69 16.23 3.05
C PRO A 26 14.76 14.92 2.27
N THR A 27 15.01 15.00 0.96
CA THR A 27 15.01 13.83 0.06
C THR A 27 15.88 12.67 0.56
N SER A 28 17.00 12.96 1.24
CA SER A 28 17.91 11.96 1.80
C SER A 28 17.34 11.11 2.95
N GLU A 29 16.20 11.51 3.52
CA GLU A 29 15.52 10.81 4.62
C GLU A 29 14.26 10.08 4.16
N ILE A 30 13.83 10.29 2.90
CA ILE A 30 12.70 9.60 2.29
C ILE A 30 13.16 8.20 1.88
N SER A 31 12.66 7.17 2.57
CA SER A 31 13.11 5.80 2.35
C SER A 31 12.31 5.07 1.27
N PHE A 32 11.00 5.35 1.20
CA PHE A 32 10.12 4.78 0.20
C PHE A 32 9.00 5.76 -0.18
N ILE A 33 8.40 5.52 -1.34
CA ILE A 33 7.18 6.18 -1.79
C ILE A 33 6.21 5.11 -2.29
N LEU A 34 4.92 5.18 -1.94
CA LEU A 34 3.88 4.33 -2.51
C LEU A 34 3.09 5.10 -3.57
N ARG A 35 2.85 4.47 -4.74
CA ARG A 35 2.14 5.10 -5.87
C ARG A 35 1.21 4.14 -6.57
N TYR A 36 0.13 4.70 -7.12
CA TYR A 36 -0.87 3.97 -7.88
C TYR A 36 -0.34 3.52 -9.24
N VAL A 37 -0.45 2.24 -9.58
CA VAL A 37 -0.13 1.71 -10.93
C VAL A 37 -1.23 2.00 -11.94
N ASP A 38 -2.45 2.24 -11.47
CA ASP A 38 -3.62 2.55 -12.26
C ASP A 38 -3.99 4.02 -12.16
N ASN A 39 -4.83 4.50 -13.08
CA ASN A 39 -5.31 5.87 -13.10
C ASN A 39 -6.84 5.89 -12.93
N LEU A 40 -7.33 6.66 -11.97
CA LEU A 40 -8.76 6.89 -11.76
C LEU A 40 -9.06 8.39 -11.85
N GLU A 41 -9.80 8.78 -12.88
CA GLU A 41 -10.06 10.19 -13.18
C GLU A 41 -10.68 10.93 -11.99
N GLY A 42 -10.02 12.01 -11.55
CA GLY A 42 -10.46 12.81 -10.42
C GLY A 42 -10.17 12.22 -9.03
N VAL A 43 -9.50 11.06 -8.97
CA VAL A 43 -9.11 10.40 -7.71
C VAL A 43 -7.59 10.31 -7.61
N HIS A 44 -6.93 9.59 -8.52
CA HIS A 44 -5.47 9.41 -8.49
C HIS A 44 -4.86 9.29 -9.89
N ASN A 45 -3.63 9.77 -10.02
CA ASN A 45 -2.83 9.66 -11.22
C ASN A 45 -2.02 8.37 -11.19
N GLY A 46 -2.11 7.60 -12.28
CA GLY A 46 -1.32 6.39 -12.46
C GLY A 46 0.16 6.69 -12.72
N LEU A 47 1.01 5.82 -12.20
CA LEU A 47 2.45 5.88 -12.34
C LEU A 47 2.87 5.82 -13.82
N THR A 48 3.92 6.56 -14.16
CA THR A 48 4.53 6.54 -15.51
C THR A 48 5.99 6.11 -15.42
N THR A 49 6.54 5.56 -16.51
CA THR A 49 7.98 5.23 -16.58
C THR A 49 8.87 6.44 -16.25
N SER A 50 8.50 7.64 -16.69
CA SER A 50 9.25 8.86 -16.35
C SER A 50 9.20 9.22 -14.87
N GLU A 51 8.09 8.92 -14.19
CA GLU A 51 7.95 9.12 -12.74
C GLU A 51 8.77 8.07 -11.97
N VAL A 52 8.74 6.80 -12.42
CA VAL A 52 9.60 5.73 -11.90
C VAL A 52 11.08 6.14 -11.98
N ASP A 53 11.54 6.50 -13.18
CA ASP A 53 12.93 6.92 -13.41
C ASP A 53 13.31 8.10 -12.53
N TYR A 54 12.38 9.05 -12.34
CA TYR A 54 12.60 10.19 -11.47
C TYR A 54 12.76 9.76 -10.00
N ILE A 55 11.84 8.96 -9.46
CA ILE A 55 11.88 8.46 -8.08
C ILE A 55 13.17 7.66 -7.84
N HIS A 56 13.52 6.75 -8.75
CA HIS A 56 14.74 5.94 -8.64
C HIS A 56 16.01 6.77 -8.76
N SER A 57 16.01 7.85 -9.55
CA SER A 57 17.16 8.77 -9.63
C SER A 57 17.46 9.47 -8.30
N LEU A 58 16.47 9.54 -7.39
CA LEU A 58 16.62 10.07 -6.04
C LEU A 58 17.11 9.00 -5.04
N GLY A 59 17.24 7.74 -5.46
CA GLY A 59 17.64 6.61 -4.62
C GLY A 59 16.53 6.11 -3.68
N ILE A 60 15.26 6.36 -4.03
CA ILE A 60 14.10 6.05 -3.19
C ILE A 60 13.46 4.73 -3.66
N SER A 61 13.07 3.88 -2.71
CA SER A 61 12.31 2.65 -2.98
C SER A 61 10.86 2.96 -3.35
N LEU A 62 10.28 2.21 -4.29
CA LEU A 62 8.91 2.42 -4.74
C LEU A 62 8.01 1.23 -4.36
N GLY A 63 6.86 1.51 -3.76
CA GLY A 63 5.78 0.54 -3.54
C GLY A 63 4.60 0.80 -4.48
N LEU A 64 3.85 -0.26 -4.81
CA LEU A 64 2.78 -0.21 -5.81
C LEU A 64 1.41 -0.32 -5.16
N ILE A 65 0.50 0.56 -5.54
CA ILE A 65 -0.91 0.58 -5.10
C ILE A 65 -1.79 0.31 -6.31
N TYR A 66 -2.89 -0.42 -6.13
CA TYR A 66 -3.98 -0.48 -7.08
C TYR A 66 -5.27 0.06 -6.44
N GLY A 67 -5.84 1.12 -7.02
CA GLY A 67 -6.95 1.87 -6.42
C GLY A 67 -8.30 1.75 -7.13
N SER A 68 -8.35 1.35 -8.41
CA SER A 68 -9.60 1.25 -9.18
C SER A 68 -10.44 0.01 -8.82
N ILE A 69 -10.95 -0.03 -7.59
CA ILE A 69 -11.80 -1.12 -7.10
C ILE A 69 -13.29 -0.69 -7.20
N PRO A 70 -14.18 -1.52 -7.77
CA PRO A 70 -15.60 -1.19 -7.84
C PRO A 70 -16.26 -1.02 -6.48
N HIS A 71 -17.18 -0.05 -6.37
CA HIS A 71 -18.03 0.17 -5.18
C HIS A 71 -19.28 -0.72 -5.23
N GLU A 72 -19.06 -2.04 -5.27
CA GLU A 72 -20.10 -3.07 -5.21
C GLU A 72 -19.58 -4.27 -4.43
N THR A 73 -20.45 -5.12 -3.89
CA THR A 73 -20.03 -6.29 -3.12
C THR A 73 -19.06 -7.15 -3.94
N LEU A 74 -17.81 -7.21 -3.47
CA LEU A 74 -16.71 -7.80 -4.21
C LEU A 74 -16.72 -9.32 -4.05
N SER A 75 -16.53 -10.06 -5.14
CA SER A 75 -16.42 -11.52 -5.13
C SER A 75 -14.97 -11.99 -5.23
N PHE A 76 -14.76 -13.31 -5.05
CA PHE A 76 -13.48 -13.95 -5.34
C PHE A 76 -12.99 -13.68 -6.76
N GLN A 77 -13.89 -13.76 -7.75
CA GLN A 77 -13.51 -13.55 -9.14
C GLN A 77 -13.13 -12.08 -9.41
N ASP A 78 -13.72 -11.13 -8.69
CA ASP A 78 -13.33 -9.72 -8.78
C ASP A 78 -11.92 -9.53 -8.22
N GLY A 79 -11.59 -10.17 -7.08
CA GLY A 79 -10.24 -10.20 -6.54
C GLY A 79 -9.21 -10.73 -7.54
N VAL A 80 -9.53 -11.84 -8.21
CA VAL A 80 -8.69 -12.43 -9.27
C VAL A 80 -8.52 -11.46 -10.45
N ASN A 81 -9.61 -10.86 -10.94
CA ASN A 81 -9.56 -9.99 -12.12
C ASN A 81 -8.77 -8.70 -11.83
N ILE A 82 -8.95 -8.13 -10.64
CA ILE A 82 -8.27 -6.93 -10.17
C ILE A 82 -6.78 -7.20 -9.97
N ALA A 83 -6.42 -8.29 -9.27
CA ALA A 83 -5.02 -8.71 -9.12
C ALA A 83 -4.32 -8.91 -10.47
N ASN A 84 -5.01 -9.52 -11.43
CA ASN A 84 -4.46 -9.73 -12.77
C ASN A 84 -4.24 -8.40 -13.51
N THR A 85 -5.18 -7.48 -13.42
CA THR A 85 -5.05 -6.12 -14.00
C THR A 85 -3.88 -5.37 -13.36
N ALA A 86 -3.79 -5.38 -12.03
CA ALA A 86 -2.73 -4.71 -11.30
C ALA A 86 -1.34 -5.27 -11.65
N ALA A 87 -1.21 -6.60 -11.73
CA ALA A 87 0.01 -7.27 -12.16
C ALA A 87 0.39 -6.95 -13.62
N GLN A 88 -0.59 -6.83 -14.52
CA GLN A 88 -0.32 -6.44 -15.91
C GLN A 88 0.22 -5.00 -15.97
N LEU A 89 -0.41 -4.06 -15.26
CA LEU A 89 0.05 -2.66 -15.21
C LEU A 89 1.46 -2.55 -14.62
N ALA A 90 1.74 -3.26 -13.53
CA ALA A 90 3.08 -3.32 -12.96
C ALA A 90 4.11 -3.89 -13.96
N THR A 91 3.73 -4.91 -14.72
CA THR A 91 4.60 -5.53 -15.75
C THR A 91 4.85 -4.58 -16.91
N ASP A 92 3.84 -3.85 -17.36
CA ASP A 92 3.96 -2.86 -18.44
C ASP A 92 4.85 -1.67 -18.03
N LEU A 93 4.93 -1.39 -16.73
CA LEU A 93 5.87 -0.43 -16.14
C LEU A 93 7.28 -1.01 -15.95
N GLU A 94 7.49 -2.30 -16.22
CA GLU A 94 8.73 -3.03 -15.99
C GLU A 94 9.10 -3.20 -14.50
N ALA A 95 8.09 -3.23 -13.62
CA ALA A 95 8.30 -3.54 -12.21
C ALA A 95 8.90 -4.94 -12.04
N PRO A 96 9.89 -5.14 -11.15
CA PRO A 96 10.49 -6.43 -10.92
C PRO A 96 9.50 -7.37 -10.22
N THR A 97 9.75 -8.67 -10.38
CA THR A 97 9.03 -9.72 -9.65
C THR A 97 9.25 -9.57 -8.14
N TYR A 98 8.30 -10.08 -7.35
CA TYR A 98 8.24 -10.08 -5.89
C TYR A 98 7.98 -8.73 -5.22
N VAL A 99 7.89 -7.65 -6.00
CA VAL A 99 7.37 -6.36 -5.54
C VAL A 99 5.93 -6.53 -5.07
N THR A 100 5.60 -5.87 -3.96
CA THR A 100 4.24 -5.90 -3.42
C THR A 100 3.34 -4.94 -4.17
N ILE A 101 2.14 -5.42 -4.51
CA ILE A 101 1.04 -4.59 -4.99
C ILE A 101 -0.04 -4.57 -3.92
N TYR A 102 -0.32 -3.40 -3.39
CA TYR A 102 -1.35 -3.18 -2.37
C TYR A 102 -2.70 -2.92 -3.03
N ALA A 103 -3.72 -3.72 -2.70
CA ALA A 103 -5.10 -3.33 -2.95
C ALA A 103 -5.50 -2.22 -1.96
N ASP A 104 -5.92 -1.07 -2.47
CA ASP A 104 -6.42 0.04 -1.67
C ASP A 104 -7.85 -0.24 -1.21
N LEU A 105 -8.01 -0.70 0.03
CA LEU A 105 -9.28 -1.08 0.64
C LEU A 105 -9.58 -0.18 1.85
N GLY A 106 -9.37 1.13 1.68
CA GLY A 106 -9.70 2.15 2.68
C GLY A 106 -11.19 2.19 3.07
N THR A 107 -11.56 3.14 3.92
CA THR A 107 -12.89 3.24 4.55
C THR A 107 -14.06 3.35 3.57
N SER A 108 -13.83 3.82 2.33
CA SER A 108 -14.85 3.86 1.29
C SER A 108 -15.35 2.48 0.84
N TYR A 109 -14.66 1.41 1.22
CA TYR A 109 -14.97 0.03 0.84
C TYR A 109 -15.64 -0.80 1.94
N ASP A 110 -15.96 -0.21 3.10
CA ASP A 110 -16.51 -0.96 4.23
C ASP A 110 -17.82 -1.71 3.89
N ASP A 111 -18.64 -1.17 2.99
CA ASP A 111 -19.89 -1.80 2.56
C ASP A 111 -19.71 -2.87 1.46
N TYR A 112 -18.51 -2.98 0.88
CA TYR A 112 -18.25 -3.71 -0.36
C TYR A 112 -17.23 -4.83 -0.21
N ILE A 113 -16.31 -4.71 0.74
CA ILE A 113 -15.24 -5.68 0.97
C ILE A 113 -15.78 -7.01 1.51
N THR A 114 -15.24 -8.10 0.98
CA THR A 114 -15.56 -9.47 1.41
C THR A 114 -14.29 -10.27 1.64
N ALA A 115 -14.40 -11.36 2.39
CA ALA A 115 -13.30 -12.30 2.57
C ALA A 115 -12.90 -12.93 1.21
N GLU A 116 -13.90 -13.30 0.42
CA GLU A 116 -13.72 -13.91 -0.89
C GLU A 116 -12.88 -13.03 -1.82
N PHE A 117 -13.09 -11.71 -1.81
CA PHE A 117 -12.27 -10.78 -2.58
C PHE A 117 -10.79 -10.81 -2.15
N ILE A 118 -10.52 -10.72 -0.84
CA ILE A 118 -9.16 -10.77 -0.28
C ILE A 118 -8.47 -12.08 -0.66
N GLU A 119 -9.19 -13.20 -0.55
CA GLU A 119 -8.72 -14.52 -0.96
C GLU A 119 -8.37 -14.57 -2.44
N GLY A 120 -9.26 -14.08 -3.31
CA GLY A 120 -9.06 -14.06 -4.77
C GLY A 120 -7.87 -13.21 -5.18
N TYR A 121 -7.72 -12.02 -4.57
CA TYR A 121 -6.60 -11.12 -4.82
C TYR A 121 -5.27 -11.74 -4.39
N ALA A 122 -5.19 -12.25 -3.15
CA ALA A 122 -4.00 -12.89 -2.62
C ALA A 122 -3.61 -14.15 -3.41
N TYR A 123 -4.58 -15.00 -3.71
CA TYR A 123 -4.39 -16.21 -4.51
C TYR A 123 -3.84 -15.87 -5.90
N GLN A 124 -4.47 -14.92 -6.60
CA GLN A 124 -4.08 -14.61 -7.96
C GLN A 124 -2.65 -14.05 -8.02
N LEU A 125 -2.31 -13.07 -7.17
CA LEU A 125 -0.96 -12.51 -7.16
C LEU A 125 0.08 -13.59 -6.83
N THR A 126 -0.18 -14.42 -5.81
CA THR A 126 0.78 -15.41 -5.34
C THR A 126 0.97 -16.58 -6.31
N VAL A 127 -0.11 -17.07 -6.92
CA VAL A 127 -0.10 -18.35 -7.66
C VAL A 127 0.11 -18.15 -9.16
N ASN A 128 -0.45 -17.08 -9.72
CA ASN A 128 -0.52 -16.90 -11.17
C ASN A 128 0.24 -15.67 -11.68
N THR A 129 0.82 -14.87 -10.79
CA THR A 129 1.68 -13.75 -11.15
C THR A 129 3.05 -13.88 -10.50
N ALA A 130 3.94 -12.96 -10.81
CA ALA A 130 5.25 -12.89 -10.18
C ALA A 130 5.32 -11.84 -9.06
N TYR A 131 4.20 -11.25 -8.64
CA TYR A 131 4.13 -10.20 -7.63
C TYR A 131 3.66 -10.71 -6.28
N HIS A 132 3.89 -9.90 -5.25
CA HIS A 132 3.50 -10.22 -3.89
C HIS A 132 2.21 -9.50 -3.49
N PRO A 133 1.25 -10.16 -2.82
CA PRO A 133 0.04 -9.49 -2.37
C PRO A 133 0.28 -8.55 -1.21
N GLY A 134 -0.37 -7.39 -1.26
CA GLY A 134 -0.48 -6.42 -0.18
C GLY A 134 -1.92 -5.94 -0.02
N PHE A 135 -2.27 -5.50 1.19
CA PHE A 135 -3.57 -4.91 1.49
C PHE A 135 -3.39 -3.63 2.29
N TYR A 136 -4.06 -2.56 1.86
CA TYR A 136 -4.22 -1.34 2.63
C TYR A 136 -5.64 -1.28 3.20
N GLY A 137 -5.81 -0.91 4.46
CA GLY A 137 -7.14 -0.78 5.04
C GLY A 137 -7.15 -0.27 6.48
N ASN A 138 -8.35 -0.03 6.98
CA ASN A 138 -8.58 0.38 8.37
C ASN A 138 -8.50 -0.84 9.30
N VAL A 139 -7.39 -0.98 10.02
CA VAL A 139 -7.03 -2.18 10.80
C VAL A 139 -7.23 -1.95 12.30
N GLY A 140 -7.74 -2.94 13.01
CA GLY A 140 -7.84 -2.96 14.48
C GLY A 140 -8.90 -2.03 15.06
N THR A 141 -9.92 -1.69 14.28
CA THR A 141 -11.05 -0.83 14.66
C THR A 141 -12.39 -1.58 14.67
N ASP A 142 -12.35 -2.92 14.52
CA ASP A 142 -13.51 -3.77 14.29
C ASP A 142 -14.27 -3.39 13.00
N SER A 143 -13.52 -2.92 11.99
CA SER A 143 -14.02 -2.49 10.68
C SER A 143 -14.55 -3.65 9.82
N ALA A 144 -15.16 -3.33 8.69
CA ALA A 144 -15.48 -4.36 7.70
C ALA A 144 -14.22 -5.01 7.12
N PHE A 145 -13.14 -4.22 6.95
CA PHE A 145 -11.83 -4.73 6.57
C PHE A 145 -11.31 -5.78 7.57
N ASP A 146 -11.34 -5.49 8.87
CA ASP A 146 -10.89 -6.44 9.91
C ASP A 146 -11.65 -7.77 9.83
N ASN A 147 -12.97 -7.70 9.67
CA ASN A 147 -13.82 -8.89 9.59
C ASN A 147 -13.55 -9.72 8.32
N ALA A 148 -13.44 -9.06 7.17
CA ALA A 148 -13.14 -9.71 5.89
C ALA A 148 -11.73 -10.32 5.92
N PHE A 149 -10.74 -9.57 6.38
CA PHE A 149 -9.34 -10.00 6.46
C PHE A 149 -9.18 -11.19 7.43
N ALA A 150 -9.79 -11.12 8.61
CA ALA A 150 -9.74 -12.23 9.57
C ALA A 150 -10.43 -13.49 9.04
N THR A 151 -11.54 -13.34 8.33
CA THR A 151 -12.24 -14.47 7.70
C THR A 151 -11.35 -15.13 6.64
N ALA A 152 -10.79 -14.33 5.72
CA ALA A 152 -9.88 -14.81 4.67
C ALA A 152 -8.59 -15.44 5.24
N TYR A 153 -8.03 -14.86 6.30
CA TYR A 153 -6.85 -15.38 6.99
C TYR A 153 -7.10 -16.76 7.61
N ASN A 154 -8.29 -16.98 8.17
CA ASN A 154 -8.66 -18.23 8.83
C ASN A 154 -9.24 -19.28 7.86
N ASP A 155 -9.41 -18.95 6.57
CA ASP A 155 -9.86 -19.90 5.57
C ASP A 155 -8.82 -21.02 5.36
N PRO A 156 -9.22 -22.31 5.40
CA PRO A 156 -8.28 -23.43 5.29
C PRO A 156 -7.65 -23.60 3.90
N THR A 157 -8.21 -23.00 2.86
CA THR A 157 -7.73 -23.09 1.47
C THR A 157 -6.82 -21.91 1.13
N TYR A 158 -7.21 -20.71 1.54
CA TYR A 158 -6.56 -19.47 1.11
C TYR A 158 -5.75 -18.78 2.21
N GLY A 159 -6.00 -19.09 3.48
CA GLY A 159 -5.41 -18.41 4.63
C GLY A 159 -3.88 -18.33 4.61
N SER A 160 -3.19 -19.31 4.01
CA SER A 160 -1.73 -19.25 3.85
C SER A 160 -1.26 -18.15 2.90
N TYR A 161 -2.04 -17.77 1.89
CA TYR A 161 -1.70 -16.66 1.00
C TYR A 161 -1.84 -15.33 1.74
N ILE A 162 -2.91 -15.19 2.53
CA ILE A 162 -3.15 -14.00 3.34
C ILE A 162 -2.07 -13.90 4.42
N ALA A 163 -1.74 -14.99 5.12
CA ALA A 163 -0.70 -14.99 6.16
C ALA A 163 0.71 -14.65 5.66
N ASN A 164 0.97 -14.77 4.34
CA ASN A 164 2.24 -14.36 3.74
C ASN A 164 2.16 -12.98 3.06
N ALA A 165 0.97 -12.38 2.91
CA ALA A 165 0.79 -11.06 2.31
C ALA A 165 1.43 -9.96 3.15
N GLN A 166 1.58 -8.75 2.58
CA GLN A 166 1.90 -7.56 3.36
C GLN A 166 0.62 -6.83 3.79
N LEU A 167 0.68 -6.21 4.96
CA LEU A 167 -0.40 -5.36 5.46
C LEU A 167 0.10 -3.94 5.66
N TRP A 168 -0.67 -2.99 5.15
CA TRP A 168 -0.51 -1.56 5.32
C TRP A 168 -1.72 -1.05 6.12
N SER A 169 -1.48 -0.65 7.37
CA SER A 169 -2.54 -0.12 8.23
C SER A 169 -2.74 1.37 7.99
N ALA A 170 -4.00 1.80 7.90
CA ALA A 170 -4.39 3.22 7.97
C ALA A 170 -4.54 3.72 9.42
N GLU A 171 -4.30 2.88 10.42
CA GLU A 171 -4.60 3.19 11.83
C GLU A 171 -3.48 2.80 12.80
N PRO A 172 -3.34 3.52 13.93
CA PRO A 172 -4.04 4.78 14.25
C PRO A 172 -3.39 5.99 13.58
N GLU A 173 -4.04 7.16 13.65
CA GLU A 173 -3.46 8.46 13.29
C GLU A 173 -3.26 9.36 14.52
N PRO A 174 -2.27 9.08 15.39
CA PRO A 174 -2.25 9.61 16.76
C PRO A 174 -1.85 11.09 16.86
N VAL A 175 -1.12 11.60 15.87
CA VAL A 175 -0.46 12.91 15.93
C VAL A 175 -0.73 13.81 14.72
N GLY A 176 -1.37 13.27 13.66
CA GLY A 176 -1.50 13.94 12.36
C GLY A 176 -0.14 14.18 11.71
N CYS A 177 -0.10 15.06 10.71
CA CYS A 177 1.09 15.33 9.90
C CYS A 177 2.26 15.90 10.72
N THR A 178 3.48 15.44 10.41
CA THR A 178 4.69 15.77 11.16
C THR A 178 5.89 16.05 10.25
N SER A 179 6.93 16.68 10.79
CA SER A 179 8.26 16.52 10.18
C SER A 179 8.78 15.11 10.46
N ILE A 180 9.69 14.57 9.64
CA ILE A 180 10.32 13.24 9.86
C ILE A 180 10.87 13.11 11.29
N ALA A 181 11.53 14.15 11.80
CA ALA A 181 12.13 14.15 13.15
C ALA A 181 11.11 14.08 14.31
N ALA A 182 9.83 14.36 14.03
CA ALA A 182 8.73 14.36 14.98
C ALA A 182 7.72 13.22 14.73
N ALA A 183 7.97 12.37 13.71
CA ALA A 183 7.14 11.22 13.42
C ALA A 183 6.99 10.31 14.66
N PRO A 184 5.81 9.70 14.89
CA PRO A 184 5.56 8.86 16.05
C PRO A 184 6.45 7.60 16.02
N GLY A 185 6.52 6.91 17.16
CA GLY A 185 7.06 5.55 17.19
C GLY A 185 6.14 4.59 16.43
N TYR A 186 6.71 3.59 15.76
CA TYR A 186 5.97 2.63 14.93
C TYR A 186 5.05 1.73 15.74
N GLU A 187 3.77 2.10 15.79
CA GLU A 187 2.73 1.44 16.59
C GLU A 187 1.39 1.33 15.82
N PRO A 188 1.36 0.78 14.59
CA PRO A 188 0.11 0.52 13.90
C PRO A 188 -0.76 -0.46 14.68
N TYR A 189 -2.07 -0.33 14.49
CA TYR A 189 -3.03 -1.35 14.88
C TYR A 189 -2.86 -2.63 14.06
N TYR A 190 -3.29 -3.76 14.63
CA TYR A 190 -3.15 -5.08 14.03
C TYR A 190 -4.52 -5.75 13.87
N PRO A 191 -4.69 -6.63 12.86
CA PRO A 191 -5.99 -7.20 12.56
C PRO A 191 -6.43 -8.13 13.69
N PRO A 192 -7.60 -7.91 14.32
CA PRO A 192 -8.09 -8.74 15.39
C PRO A 192 -8.42 -10.15 14.86
N ASN A 193 -8.48 -11.13 15.76
CA ASN A 193 -8.84 -12.52 15.43
C ASN A 193 -7.92 -13.21 14.39
N THR A 194 -6.68 -12.73 14.26
CA THR A 194 -5.63 -13.37 13.44
C THR A 194 -4.33 -13.53 14.23
N ASN A 195 -3.40 -14.34 13.71
CA ASN A 195 -2.01 -14.35 14.15
C ASN A 195 -1.08 -13.70 13.11
N PHE A 196 -1.59 -12.76 12.31
CA PHE A 196 -0.83 -12.11 11.23
C PHE A 196 0.37 -11.32 11.78
N GLY A 197 0.22 -10.71 12.97
CA GLY A 197 1.24 -9.89 13.60
C GLY A 197 1.11 -8.41 13.22
N GLN A 198 2.19 -7.65 13.42
CA GLN A 198 2.21 -6.22 13.14
C GLN A 198 2.22 -5.96 11.63
N PRO A 199 1.41 -5.01 11.12
CA PRO A 199 1.52 -4.52 9.74
C PRO A 199 2.96 -4.13 9.39
N GLN A 200 3.30 -4.23 8.11
CA GLN A 200 4.64 -3.88 7.62
C GLN A 200 4.74 -2.42 7.18
N VAL A 201 3.62 -1.79 6.83
CA VAL A 201 3.49 -0.38 6.49
C VAL A 201 2.38 0.23 7.34
N TRP A 202 2.50 1.51 7.68
CA TRP A 202 1.54 2.25 8.48
C TRP A 202 1.44 3.68 7.97
N GLN A 203 0.25 4.07 7.49
CA GLN A 203 -0.12 5.46 7.26
C GLN A 203 -0.55 6.03 8.62
N TYR A 204 0.23 6.94 9.18
CA TYR A 204 -0.03 7.49 10.52
C TYR A 204 -0.57 8.93 10.47
N ALA A 205 -0.67 9.50 9.27
CA ALA A 205 -1.28 10.80 9.03
C ALA A 205 -1.76 10.93 7.58
N GLU A 206 -2.99 11.36 7.40
CA GLU A 206 -3.59 11.70 6.10
C GLU A 206 -3.60 13.21 5.80
N SER A 207 -3.77 13.56 4.52
CA SER A 207 -3.99 14.92 4.01
C SER A 207 -2.90 15.93 4.41
N CYS A 208 -1.63 15.53 4.30
CA CYS A 208 -0.50 16.33 4.68
C CYS A 208 -0.07 17.36 3.62
N GLY A 209 0.78 18.30 4.04
CA GLY A 209 1.32 19.30 3.13
C GLY A 209 2.04 18.64 1.94
N CYS A 210 2.03 19.31 0.79
CA CYS A 210 2.63 18.80 -0.45
C CYS A 210 1.86 17.65 -1.13
N ASP A 211 0.59 17.42 -0.75
CA ASP A 211 -0.33 16.45 -1.38
C ASP A 211 0.14 15.00 -1.19
N ILE A 212 0.45 14.67 0.06
CA ILE A 212 0.92 13.35 0.49
C ILE A 212 0.21 12.91 1.78
N ASP A 213 0.27 11.62 2.06
CA ASP A 213 0.00 11.04 3.38
C ASP A 213 1.32 10.48 3.94
N GLU A 214 1.52 10.57 5.26
CA GLU A 214 2.80 10.18 5.87
C GLU A 214 2.79 8.73 6.35
N ASP A 215 3.81 7.99 5.93
CA ASP A 215 3.94 6.57 6.21
C ASP A 215 5.21 6.23 7.00
N GLN A 216 5.13 5.10 7.69
CA GLN A 216 6.28 4.37 8.18
C GLN A 216 6.27 2.91 7.71
N SER A 217 7.45 2.33 7.52
CA SER A 217 7.59 0.90 7.21
C SER A 217 8.66 0.22 8.04
N THR A 218 8.45 -1.05 8.35
CA THR A 218 9.48 -1.94 8.91
C THR A 218 10.29 -2.67 7.83
N ILE A 219 9.90 -2.54 6.57
CA ILE A 219 10.61 -3.12 5.43
C ILE A 219 11.76 -2.18 5.05
N PRO A 220 13.02 -2.63 5.09
CA PRO A 220 14.13 -1.78 4.73
C PRO A 220 14.11 -1.40 3.24
N PRO A 221 14.53 -0.16 2.89
CA PRO A 221 14.78 0.18 1.49
C PRO A 221 15.80 -0.78 0.87
N GLY A 222 15.64 -1.11 -0.41
CA GLY A 222 16.44 -2.14 -1.08
C GLY A 222 15.93 -3.59 -0.90
N ASN A 223 14.87 -3.81 -0.10
CA ASN A 223 14.21 -5.11 -0.02
C ASN A 223 13.42 -5.41 -1.32
N GLU A 224 13.32 -6.68 -1.71
CA GLU A 224 12.61 -7.13 -2.92
C GLU A 224 11.10 -6.85 -2.94
N ARG A 225 10.51 -6.57 -1.77
CA ARG A 225 9.11 -6.12 -1.64
C ARG A 225 8.90 -4.71 -2.18
N TRP A 226 9.98 -3.93 -2.28
CA TRP A 226 10.03 -2.64 -2.95
C TRP A 226 10.60 -2.77 -4.35
N TRP A 227 10.15 -1.91 -5.26
CA TRP A 227 10.80 -1.66 -6.53
C TRP A 227 11.94 -0.67 -6.34
N ASN A 228 13.17 -1.20 -6.40
CA ASN A 228 14.39 -0.44 -6.20
C ASN A 228 15.05 -0.09 -7.54
N ALA A 229 15.86 0.98 -7.52
CA ALA A 229 16.70 1.44 -8.63
C ALA A 229 17.81 0.44 -9.01
#